data_AF-A0A973PVE2-F1
#
_entry.id   AF-A0A973PVE2-F1
#
_cell.length_a   1.000
_cell.length_b   1.000
_cell.length_c   1.000
_cell.angle_alpha   90.00
_cell.angle_beta   90.00
_cell.angle_gamma   90.00
#
_symmetry.space_group_name_H-M   'P 1'
#
loop_
_entity.id
_entity.type
_entity.pdbx_description
1 polymer ?
#
loop_
_entity_poly.entity_id
_entity_poly.type
_entity_poly.pdbx_seq_one_letter_code
_entity_poly.pdbx_strand_id
1 'polypeptide(L)' 'LALLPEALAAAGISRAYALSALEPDPARSIAAAGPLLERLAARLAADLLA' A
#
# COMPACT_ATOMS: atom_id res chain seq x y z
N LEU A 1 9.75 8.03 3.45
CA LEU A 1 8.98 8.25 4.70
C LEU A 1 8.00 7.10 4.86
N ALA A 2 8.06 6.36 5.96
CA ALA A 2 6.98 5.47 6.38
C ALA A 2 6.24 6.15 7.54
N LEU A 3 4.91 6.12 7.52
CA LEU A 3 4.12 6.59 8.66
C LEU A 3 4.27 5.59 9.81
N LEU A 4 4.44 6.11 11.02
CA LEU A 4 4.44 5.29 12.23
C LEU A 4 3.03 4.72 12.47
N PRO A 5 2.90 3.50 13.03
CA PRO A 5 1.60 2.90 13.34
C PRO A 5 0.68 3.80 14.17
N GLU A 6 1.24 4.54 15.13
CA GLU A 6 0.50 5.44 16.02
C GLU A 6 -0.12 6.61 15.24
N ALA A 7 0.59 7.12 14.23
CA ALA A 7 0.09 8.20 13.38
C ALA A 7 -1.07 7.72 12.49
N LEU A 8 -1.03 6.47 12.02
CA LEU A 8 -2.13 5.86 11.28
C LEU A 8 -3.35 5.66 12.19
N ALA A 9 -3.15 5.13 13.39
CA ALA A 9 -4.21 4.91 14.36
C ALA A 9 -4.89 6.23 14.79
N ALA A 10 -4.11 7.29 15.05
CA ALA A 10 -4.63 8.62 15.36
C ALA A 10 -5.47 9.22 14.22
N ALA A 11 -5.20 8.84 12.97
CA ALA A 11 -5.98 9.24 11.80
C ALA A 11 -7.19 8.31 11.51
N GLY A 12 -7.44 7.29 12.33
CA GLY A 12 -8.49 6.30 12.10
C GLY A 12 -8.18 5.31 10.95
N ILE A 13 -6.92 5.21 10.54
CA ILE A 13 -6.46 4.30 9.47
C ILE A 13 -5.96 3.01 10.12
N SER A 14 -6.62 1.88 9.84
CA SER A 14 -6.26 0.59 10.43
C SER A 14 -5.02 -0.04 9.78
N ARG A 15 -4.82 0.16 8.48
CA ARG A 15 -3.68 -0.37 7.71
C ARG A 15 -3.34 0.56 6.54
N ALA A 16 -2.06 0.62 6.20
CA ALA A 16 -1.57 1.35 5.04
C ALA A 16 -0.60 0.46 4.26
N TYR A 17 -0.75 0.44 2.93
CA TYR A 17 0.09 -0.34 2.03
C TYR A 17 0.74 0.60 1.02
N ALA A 18 2.07 0.66 1.03
CA ALA A 18 2.81 1.55 0.15
C ALA A 18 3.04 0.89 -1.21
N LEU A 19 2.66 1.57 -2.31
CA LEU A 19 3.04 1.13 -3.66
C LEU A 19 4.56 1.05 -3.83
N SER A 20 5.32 1.89 -3.11
CA SER A 20 6.78 1.84 -3.09
C SER A 20 7.38 0.55 -2.51
N ALA A 21 6.59 -0.24 -1.77
CA ALA A 21 7.00 -1.59 -1.36
C ALA A 21 6.94 -2.60 -2.51
N LEU A 22 6.17 -2.30 -3.58
CA LEU A 22 6.08 -3.11 -4.80
C LEU A 22 6.92 -2.53 -5.95
N GLU A 23 6.97 -1.21 -6.09
CA GLU A 23 7.72 -0.48 -7.13
C GLU A 23 8.23 0.86 -6.55
N PRO A 24 9.51 0.96 -6.18
CA PRO A 24 10.05 2.14 -5.50
C PRO A 24 10.21 3.36 -6.41
N ASP A 25 10.27 3.19 -7.73
CA ASP A 25 10.36 4.30 -8.68
C ASP A 25 8.97 4.96 -8.86
N PRO A 26 8.80 6.24 -8.48
CA PRO A 26 7.53 6.93 -8.62
C PRO A 26 7.02 7.03 -10.06
N ALA A 27 7.91 7.23 -11.03
CA ALA A 27 7.51 7.36 -12.43
C ALA A 27 6.95 6.03 -12.97
N ARG A 28 7.61 4.92 -12.61
CA ARG A 28 7.13 3.57 -12.94
C ARG A 28 5.85 3.21 -12.20
N SER A 29 5.75 3.58 -10.91
CA SER A 29 4.53 3.39 -10.12
C SER A 29 3.32 4.07 -10.73
N ILE A 30 3.47 5.31 -11.22
CA ILE A 30 2.41 6.07 -11.88
C ILE A 30 2.09 5.47 -13.25
N ALA A 31 3.11 5.13 -14.04
CA ALA A 31 2.93 4.56 -15.38
C ALA A 31 2.24 3.17 -15.34
N ALA A 32 2.49 2.38 -14.30
CA ALA A 32 1.95 1.04 -14.13
C ALA A 32 0.89 0.93 -13.01
N ALA A 33 0.20 2.03 -12.69
CA ALA A 33 -0.71 2.10 -11.55
C ALA A 33 -1.76 0.98 -11.52
N GLY A 34 -2.40 0.68 -12.66
CA GLY A 34 -3.43 -0.37 -12.74
C GLY A 34 -2.92 -1.75 -12.27
N PRO A 35 -1.93 -2.35 -12.96
CA PRO A 35 -1.36 -3.64 -12.55
C PRO A 35 -0.77 -3.65 -11.14
N LEU A 36 -0.21 -2.52 -10.68
CA LEU A 36 0.31 -2.41 -9.32
C LEU A 36 -0.79 -2.44 -8.26
N LEU A 37 -1.90 -1.75 -8.51
CA LEU A 37 -3.06 -1.73 -7.62
C LEU A 37 -3.74 -3.10 -7.55
N GLU A 38 -3.84 -3.83 -8.66
CA GLU A 38 -4.37 -5.20 -8.67
C GLU A 38 -3.56 -6.14 -7.77
N ARG A 39 -2.23 -6.09 -7.88
CA ARG A 39 -1.34 -6.89 -7.02
C ARG A 39 -1.45 -6.49 -5.55
N LEU A 40 -1.51 -5.19 -5.28
CA LEU A 40 -1.69 -4.67 -3.92
C LEU A 40 -3.03 -5.11 -3.32
N ALA A 41 -4.10 -5.10 -4.12
CA ALA A 41 -5.43 -5.54 -3.69
C ALA A 41 -5.44 -7.03 -3.32
N ALA A 42 -4.76 -7.88 -4.10
CA ALA A 42 -4.61 -9.30 -3.77
C ALA A 42 -3.88 -9.50 -2.43
N ARG A 43 -2.82 -8.70 -2.17
CA ARG A 43 -2.11 -8.72 -0.88
C ARG A 43 -3.00 -8.27 0.27
N LEU A 44 -3.71 -7.16 0.09
CA LEU A 44 -4.67 -6.64 1.07
C LEU A 44 -5.74 -7.68 1.40
N ALA A 45 -6.29 -8.37 0.40
CA ALA A 45 -7.28 -9.42 0.61
C ALA A 45 -6.71 -10.58 1.44
N ALA A 46 -5.50 -11.06 1.13
CA ALA A 46 -4.83 -12.09 1.91
C ALA A 46 -4.61 -11.66 3.37
N ASP A 47 -4.21 -10.41 3.60
CA ASP A 47 -3.98 -9.89 4.94
C ASP A 47 -5.30 -9.69 5.73
N LEU A 48 -6.45 -9.50 5.05
CA LEU A 48 -7.77 -9.36 5.69
C LEU A 48 -8.49 -10.69 5.94
N LEU A 49 -8.17 -11.73 5.17
CA LEU A 49 -8.81 -13.05 5.23
C LEU A 49 -8.04 -14.07 6.09
N ALA A 50 -6.86 -13.70 6.60
CA ALA A 50 -6.08 -14.48 7.56
C ALA A 50 -6.57 -14.27 8.99
#